data_AF-A0A7S2S504-F1
#
_entry.id   AF-A0A7S2S504-F1
#
_cell.length_a   1.000
_cell.length_b   1.000
_cell.length_c   1.000
_cell.angle_alpha   90.00
_cell.angle_beta   90.00
_cell.angle_gamma   90.00
#
_symmetry.space_group_name_H-M   'P 1'
#
loop_
_entity.id
_entity.type
_entity.pdbx_description
1 polymer ?
#
loop_
_entity_poly.entity_id
_entity_poly.type
_entity_poly.pdbx_seq_one_letter_code
_entity_poly.pdbx_strand_id
1 'polypeptide(L)'
;FRRVTEARANIVNHILDGCVYVAFAFSIFDLLQVEAGLALRSFFAFGSAGTLVFSLASKDLATQLVNGLALSASDKVYEGEQVMFGNDVGGVVEQMGWMETMIRNPDETVTILPNSMLSNQK
;
A
#
# COMPACT_ATOMS: atom_id res chain seq x y z
N PHE A 1 -0.80 -7.78 -23.61
CA PHE A 1 -1.45 -7.00 -22.54
C PHE A 1 -2.56 -7.78 -21.83
N ARG A 2 -3.67 -8.17 -22.47
CA ARG A 2 -4.83 -8.85 -21.81
C ARG A 2 -4.49 -10.12 -20.97
N ARG A 3 -3.62 -11.02 -21.45
CA ARG A 3 -3.23 -12.24 -20.71
C ARG A 3 -2.43 -11.98 -19.43
N VAL A 4 -1.66 -10.91 -19.37
CA VAL A 4 -0.87 -10.56 -18.17
C VAL A 4 -1.80 -10.01 -17.08
N THR A 5 -2.79 -9.21 -17.47
CA THR A 5 -3.81 -8.70 -16.55
C THR A 5 -4.66 -9.83 -15.99
N GLU A 6 -5.03 -10.82 -16.80
CA GLU A 6 -5.78 -12.01 -16.37
C GLU A 6 -4.96 -12.87 -15.39
N ALA A 7 -3.66 -13.07 -15.64
CA ALA A 7 -2.79 -13.79 -14.72
C ALA A 7 -2.65 -13.08 -13.36
N ARG A 8 -2.47 -11.75 -13.37
CA ARG A 8 -2.41 -10.95 -12.13
C ARG A 8 -3.74 -10.97 -11.38
N ALA A 9 -4.86 -10.82 -12.09
CA ALA A 9 -6.19 -10.89 -11.51
C ALA A 9 -6.44 -12.26 -10.86
N ASN A 10 -6.00 -13.33 -11.49
CA ASN A 10 -6.16 -14.67 -10.95
C ASN A 10 -5.36 -14.87 -9.65
N ILE A 11 -4.11 -14.40 -9.62
CA ILE A 11 -3.28 -14.47 -8.40
C ILE A 11 -3.92 -13.66 -7.28
N VAL A 12 -4.37 -12.44 -7.57
CA VAL A 12 -5.04 -11.58 -6.58
C VAL A 12 -6.30 -12.26 -6.06
N ASN A 13 -7.12 -12.85 -6.94
CA ASN A 13 -8.34 -13.54 -6.55
C ASN A 13 -8.04 -14.74 -5.63
N HIS A 14 -7.03 -15.54 -5.95
CA HIS A 14 -6.63 -16.66 -5.10
C HIS A 14 -6.18 -16.21 -3.71
N ILE A 15 -5.46 -15.09 -3.62
CA ILE A 15 -5.06 -14.50 -2.32
C ILE A 15 -6.30 -14.01 -1.56
N LEU A 16 -7.20 -13.28 -2.23
CA LEU A 16 -8.42 -12.76 -1.63
C LEU A 16 -9.33 -13.87 -1.11
N ASP A 17 -9.58 -14.90 -1.92
CA ASP A 17 -10.37 -16.05 -1.53
C ASP A 17 -9.78 -16.72 -0.29
N GLY A 18 -8.44 -16.92 -0.26
CA GLY A 18 -7.73 -17.43 0.90
C GLY A 18 -7.95 -16.58 2.16
N CYS A 19 -7.80 -15.26 2.06
CA CYS A 19 -8.04 -14.32 3.16
C CYS A 19 -9.49 -14.39 3.67
N VAL A 20 -10.46 -14.47 2.76
CA VAL A 20 -11.89 -14.57 3.10
C VAL A 20 -12.18 -15.88 3.82
N TYR A 21 -11.68 -17.01 3.34
CA TYR A 21 -11.86 -18.30 4.01
C TYR A 21 -11.25 -18.33 5.41
N VAL A 22 -10.05 -17.74 5.58
CA VAL A 22 -9.40 -17.63 6.88
C VAL A 22 -10.22 -16.77 7.83
N ALA A 23 -10.68 -15.59 7.39
CA ALA A 23 -11.53 -14.71 8.19
C ALA A 23 -12.84 -15.39 8.61
N PHE A 24 -13.49 -16.09 7.67
CA PHE A 24 -14.72 -16.84 7.94
C PHE A 24 -14.49 -17.98 8.95
N ALA A 25 -13.40 -18.72 8.82
CA ALA A 25 -13.02 -19.75 9.79
C ALA A 25 -12.81 -19.15 11.19
N PHE A 26 -12.10 -18.03 11.30
CA PHE A 26 -11.93 -17.32 12.58
C PHE A 26 -13.27 -16.88 13.18
N SER A 27 -14.19 -16.32 12.39
CA SER A 27 -15.53 -15.94 12.87
C SER A 27 -16.33 -17.14 13.39
N ILE A 28 -16.23 -18.30 12.74
CA ILE A 28 -16.87 -19.54 13.21
C ILE A 28 -16.24 -20.02 14.52
N PHE A 29 -14.90 -20.00 14.62
CA PHE A 29 -14.19 -20.40 15.84
C PHE A 29 -14.59 -19.53 17.05
N ASP A 30 -14.72 -18.22 16.84
CA ASP A 30 -15.16 -17.28 17.86
C ASP A 30 -16.61 -17.55 18.30
N LEU A 31 -17.52 -17.78 17.35
CA LEU A 31 -18.91 -18.11 17.62
C LEU A 31 -19.08 -19.41 18.42
N LEU A 32 -18.27 -20.42 18.12
CA LEU A 32 -18.32 -21.74 18.76
C LEU A 32 -17.67 -21.76 20.16
N GLN A 33 -17.09 -20.64 20.63
CA GLN A 33 -16.37 -20.54 21.90
C GLN A 33 -15.36 -21.68 22.12
N VAL A 34 -14.66 -22.08 21.05
CA VAL A 34 -13.70 -23.18 21.14
C VAL A 34 -12.53 -22.75 22.01
N GLU A 35 -12.30 -23.44 23.12
CA GLU A 35 -11.12 -23.18 23.93
C GLU A 35 -9.85 -23.42 23.11
N ALA A 36 -9.04 -22.38 22.97
CA ALA A 36 -7.76 -22.47 22.30
C ALA A 36 -6.84 -23.41 23.08
N GLY A 37 -6.74 -24.66 22.60
CA GLY A 37 -5.80 -25.65 23.11
C GLY A 37 -4.34 -25.22 22.96
N LEU A 38 -3.41 -25.94 23.59
CA LEU A 38 -1.98 -25.60 23.60
C LEU A 38 -1.40 -25.34 22.21
N ALA A 39 -1.76 -26.17 21.22
CA ALA A 39 -1.29 -26.03 19.84
C ALA A 39 -1.75 -24.73 19.17
N LEU A 40 -3.00 -24.31 19.38
CA LEU A 40 -3.52 -23.05 18.83
C LEU A 40 -2.80 -21.86 19.47
N ARG A 41 -2.55 -21.90 20.78
CA ARG A 41 -1.81 -20.83 21.49
C ARG A 41 -0.39 -20.67 20.93
N SER A 42 0.31 -21.77 20.67
CA SER A 42 1.63 -21.74 20.04
C SER A 42 1.58 -21.18 18.61
N PHE A 43 0.54 -21.52 17.83
CA PHE A 43 0.35 -20.98 16.49
C PHE A 43 0.08 -19.48 16.50
N PHE A 44 -0.76 -18.99 17.43
CA PHE A 44 -1.00 -17.55 17.60
C PHE A 44 0.25 -16.79 18.05
N ALA A 45 1.05 -17.35 18.96
CA ALA A 45 2.30 -16.73 19.38
C ALA A 45 3.27 -16.60 18.19
N PHE A 46 3.43 -17.67 17.40
CA PHE A 46 4.27 -17.66 16.20
C PHE A 46 3.72 -16.73 15.12
N GLY A 47 2.43 -16.81 14.83
CA GLY A 47 1.74 -15.96 13.86
C GLY A 47 1.83 -14.48 14.22
N SER A 48 1.72 -14.13 15.50
CA SER A 48 1.87 -12.75 15.98
C SER A 48 3.29 -12.23 15.73
N ALA A 49 4.32 -13.03 16.04
CA ALA A 49 5.71 -12.66 15.74
C ALA A 49 5.94 -12.47 14.23
N GLY A 50 5.39 -13.36 13.40
CA GLY A 50 5.44 -13.25 11.94
C GLY A 50 4.75 -11.98 11.42
N THR A 51 3.57 -11.65 11.94
CA THR A 51 2.82 -10.43 11.59
C THR A 51 3.59 -9.16 11.93
N LEU A 52 4.34 -9.13 13.03
CA LEU A 52 5.18 -7.99 13.39
C LEU A 52 6.30 -7.78 12.37
N VAL A 53 7.00 -8.85 11.99
CA VAL A 53 8.07 -8.79 10.97
C VAL A 53 7.49 -8.35 9.63
N PHE A 54 6.34 -8.90 9.23
CA PHE A 54 5.65 -8.52 8.00
C PHE A 54 5.21 -7.05 8.01
N SER A 55 4.68 -6.57 9.13
CA SER A 55 4.29 -5.17 9.31
C SER A 55 5.48 -4.22 9.16
N LEU A 56 6.62 -4.58 9.74
CA LEU A 56 7.86 -3.82 9.61
C LEU A 56 8.37 -3.80 8.16
N ALA A 57 8.33 -4.94 7.48
CA ALA A 57 8.70 -5.02 6.06
C ALA A 57 7.77 -4.21 5.16
N SER A 58 6.50 -4.06 5.53
CA SER A 58 5.47 -3.33 4.76
C SER A 58 5.41 -1.84 5.09
N LYS A 59 6.23 -1.34 6.02
CA LYS A 59 6.18 0.04 6.52
C LYS A 59 6.28 1.09 5.42
N ASP A 60 7.16 0.89 4.44
CA ASP A 60 7.39 1.86 3.38
C ASP A 60 6.18 1.97 2.44
N LEU A 61 5.56 0.83 2.09
CA LEU A 61 4.33 0.79 1.30
C LEU A 61 3.17 1.48 2.04
N ALA A 62 3.01 1.19 3.34
CA ALA A 62 1.99 1.83 4.16
C ALA A 62 2.22 3.35 4.23
N THR A 63 3.47 3.80 4.34
CA THR A 63 3.83 5.23 4.37
C THR A 63 3.47 5.91 3.05
N GLN A 64 3.76 5.29 1.91
CA GLN A 64 3.39 5.82 0.59
C GLN A 64 1.88 5.95 0.41
N LEU A 65 1.11 4.93 0.82
CA LEU A 65 -0.34 4.94 0.75
C LEU A 65 -0.96 6.05 1.62
N VAL A 66 -0.53 6.15 2.87
CA VAL A 66 -1.04 7.18 3.79
C VAL A 66 -0.70 8.58 3.28
N ASN A 67 0.50 8.77 2.72
CA ASN A 67 0.90 10.05 2.14
C ASN A 67 0.11 10.38 0.87
N GLY A 68 -0.17 9.40 0.00
CA GLY A 68 -1.05 9.59 -1.15
C GLY A 68 -2.47 10.00 -0.74
N LEU A 69 -3.02 9.34 0.29
CA LEU A 69 -4.32 9.71 0.87
C LEU A 69 -4.31 11.12 1.48
N ALA A 70 -3.26 11.46 2.22
CA ALA A 70 -3.12 12.78 2.83
C ALA A 70 -2.99 13.88 1.76
N LEU A 71 -2.23 13.63 0.69
CA LEU A 71 -2.10 14.54 -0.45
C LEU A 71 -3.44 14.71 -1.17
N SER A 72 -4.13 13.61 -1.47
CA SER A 72 -5.45 13.64 -2.12
C SER A 72 -6.52 14.35 -1.27
N ALA A 73 -6.38 14.32 0.05
CA ALA A 73 -7.28 15.02 0.97
C ALA A 73 -6.83 16.47 1.25
N SER A 74 -5.64 16.87 0.79
CA SER A 74 -5.10 18.21 0.99
C SER A 74 -5.28 19.06 -0.26
N ASP A 75 -5.62 20.32 -0.08
CA ASP A 75 -5.67 21.33 -1.16
C ASP A 75 -4.28 21.90 -1.51
N LYS A 76 -3.20 21.18 -1.20
CA LYS A 76 -1.82 21.70 -1.28
C LYS A 76 -1.09 21.35 -2.56
N VAL A 77 -1.50 20.29 -3.25
CA VAL A 77 -0.86 19.81 -4.48
C VAL A 77 -1.95 19.28 -5.40
N TYR A 78 -2.05 19.86 -6.60
CA TYR A 78 -2.99 19.40 -7.62
C TYR A 78 -2.30 18.93 -8.90
N GLU A 79 -2.99 18.06 -9.65
CA GLU A 79 -2.61 17.73 -11.01
C GLU A 79 -2.57 19.02 -11.85
N GLY A 80 -1.48 19.24 -12.58
CA GLY A 80 -1.22 20.47 -13.33
C GLY A 80 -0.51 21.58 -12.55
N GLU A 81 -0.24 21.40 -11.25
CA GLU A 81 0.52 22.36 -10.46
C GLU A 81 2.04 22.15 -10.65
N GLN A 82 2.78 23.26 -10.72
CA GLN A 82 4.24 23.21 -10.77
C GLN A 82 4.80 23.08 -9.37
N VAL A 83 5.56 22.01 -9.15
CA VAL A 83 6.12 21.62 -7.87
C VAL A 83 7.63 21.46 -8.00
N MET A 84 8.38 21.94 -7.01
CA MET A 84 9.84 21.88 -6.97
C MET A 84 10.25 21.11 -5.73
N PHE A 85 10.96 20.00 -5.92
CA PHE A 85 11.43 19.10 -4.87
C PHE A 85 12.95 19.14 -4.78
N GLY A 86 13.47 19.72 -3.69
CA GLY A 86 14.91 19.88 -3.50
C GLY A 86 15.56 20.80 -4.54
N ASN A 87 16.85 20.58 -4.84
CA ASN A 87 17.58 21.43 -5.78
C ASN A 87 17.46 21.01 -7.25
N ASP A 88 17.07 19.76 -7.55
CA ASP A 88 17.20 19.18 -8.90
C ASP A 88 15.94 18.51 -9.46
N VAL A 89 14.86 18.33 -8.68
CA VAL A 89 13.64 17.63 -9.16
C VAL A 89 12.46 18.58 -9.14
N GLY A 90 12.25 19.34 -10.20
CA GLY A 90 11.12 20.28 -10.31
C GLY A 90 10.40 20.15 -11.63
N GLY A 91 9.07 20.13 -11.60
CA GLY A 91 8.25 19.85 -12.78
C GLY A 91 6.76 20.06 -12.52
N VAL A 92 5.93 19.75 -13.51
CA VAL A 92 4.47 19.82 -13.40
C VAL A 92 3.94 18.44 -12.98
N VAL A 93 3.05 18.39 -11.99
CA VAL A 93 2.38 17.13 -11.61
C VAL A 93 1.48 16.69 -12.75
N GLU A 94 1.76 15.52 -13.35
CA GLU A 94 0.95 14.98 -14.45
C GLU A 94 -0.17 14.08 -13.94
N GLN A 95 0.11 13.25 -12.94
CA GLN A 95 -0.87 12.35 -12.33
C GLN A 95 -0.48 12.01 -10.89
N MET A 96 -1.46 12.05 -9.99
CA MET A 96 -1.28 11.58 -8.61
C MET A 96 -1.90 10.19 -8.42
N GLY A 97 -1.05 9.20 -8.16
CA GLY A 97 -1.46 7.85 -7.80
C GLY A 97 -1.50 7.65 -6.28
N TRP A 98 -1.98 6.49 -5.87
CA TRP A 98 -2.13 6.14 -4.44
C TRP A 98 -0.79 5.96 -3.72
N MET A 99 0.24 5.48 -4.42
CA MET A 99 1.58 5.23 -3.84
C MET A 99 2.66 6.12 -4.47
N GLU A 100 2.48 6.48 -5.73
CA GLU A 100 3.45 7.21 -6.55
C GLU A 100 2.77 8.35 -7.29
N THR A 101 3.53 9.40 -7.60
CA THR A 101 3.10 10.55 -8.37
C THR A 101 4.03 10.73 -9.55
N MET A 102 3.47 11.01 -10.71
CA MET A 102 4.21 11.27 -11.94
C MET A 102 4.41 12.77 -12.12
N ILE A 103 5.67 13.17 -12.29
CA ILE A 103 6.07 14.57 -12.48
C ILE A 103 6.77 14.69 -13.83
N ARG A 104 6.35 15.69 -14.60
CA ARG A 104 6.95 16.05 -15.88
C ARG A 104 7.98 17.16 -15.67
N ASN A 105 9.25 16.84 -15.91
CA ASN A 105 10.37 17.77 -15.81
C ASN A 105 10.36 18.79 -16.98
N PRO A 106 11.15 19.88 -16.90
CA PRO A 106 11.21 20.90 -17.95
C PRO A 106 11.84 20.41 -19.25
N ASP A 107 12.59 19.31 -19.21
CA ASP A 107 13.16 18.60 -20.36
C ASP A 107 12.19 17.58 -20.99
N GLU A 108 10.90 17.65 -20.62
CA GLU A 108 9.82 16.75 -21.02
C GLU A 108 9.94 15.29 -20.55
N THR A 109 10.94 14.97 -19.72
CA THR A 109 11.04 13.63 -19.11
C THR A 109 10.03 13.44 -17.98
N VAL A 110 9.58 12.19 -17.76
CA VAL A 110 8.64 11.85 -16.70
C VAL A 110 9.38 11.10 -15.59
N THR A 111 9.37 11.66 -14.39
CA THR A 111 9.91 11.04 -13.18
C THR A 111 8.78 10.51 -12.31
N ILE A 112 8.87 9.25 -11.91
CA ILE A 112 7.93 8.62 -10.97
C ILE A 112 8.53 8.73 -9.57
N LEU A 113 7.86 9.46 -8.68
CA LEU A 113 8.29 9.63 -7.30
C LEU A 113 7.32 8.98 -6.32
N PRO A 114 7.82 8.28 -5.28
CA PRO A 114 6.96 7.79 -4.22
C PRO A 114 6.36 8.96 -3.43
N ASN A 115 5.09 8.85 -3.05
CA ASN A 115 4.34 9.90 -2.35
C ASN A 115 4.98 10.29 -1.01
N SER A 116 5.79 9.41 -0.42
CA SER A 116 6.56 9.71 0.79
C SER A 116 7.64 10.78 0.61
N MET A 117 8.16 10.98 -0.59
CA MET A 117 9.08 12.08 -0.87
C MET A 117 8.33 13.42 -0.97
N LEU A 118 7.08 13.40 -1.42
CA LEU A 118 6.25 14.60 -1.59
C LEU A 118 5.72 15.11 -0.25
N SER A 119 5.18 14.22 0.58
CA SER A 119 4.57 14.61 1.86
C SER A 119 5.58 15.14 2.88
N ASN A 120 6.88 14.90 2.69
CA ASN A 120 7.91 15.31 3.64
C ASN A 120 8.51 16.69 3.32
N GLN A 121 8.04 17.35 2.26
CA GLN A 121 8.41 18.73 1.92
C GLN A 121 7.36 19.67 2.51
N LYS A 122 7.82 20.62 3.34
CA LYS A 122 6.98 21.64 4.00
C LYS A 122 6.71 22.82 3.09
#